data_AF-A5P8P2-F1
#
_entry.id   AF-A5P8P2-F1
#
_cell.length_a   1.000
_cell.length_b   1.000
_cell.length_c   1.000
_cell.angle_alpha   90.00
_cell.angle_beta   90.00
_cell.angle_gamma   90.00
#
_symmetry.space_group_name_H-M   'P 1'
#
loop_
_entity.id
_entity.type
_entity.pdbx_description
1 polymer ?
#
loop_
_entity_poly.entity_id
_entity_poly.type
_entity_poly.pdbx_seq_one_letter_code
_entity_poly.pdbx_strand_id
1 'polypeptide(L)'
;MGETTGLVRFGDFTLDLHGRRLLRGGEAVELGSRYFDALVLLATHPGELISKTRFMDDVWRGIPVTDEALTQAIRTLRRALGDEASAPRYIETVPKHGYRFIAELDDAPPASPPPHAPSQSHAARLAGATTLGGLAAGILGGFFYGILGTDGSAGGFVTILLLTIALAVLGGAGIGAGMALTASWRIRSGWALVAGGGAGGVVIGGLGSALAVYGLQALTGATPPPVTGMFEGLALGVAASCALVLALQLDLDRFAAGLLASAVGALVAGLTAFWGGRFYGSTLVMLEEEFPLSRLDMAGVASLFREDGFYMISQFGTAMLEGAVFASALVIANLRWRVDRA
;
A
#
# COMPACT_ATOMS: atom_id res chain seq x y z
N MET A 1 -14.12 -30.64 -33.78
CA MET A 1 -15.42 -30.01 -33.42
C MET A 1 -15.20 -29.28 -32.12
N GLY A 2 -15.24 -27.96 -31.98
CA GLY A 2 -15.49 -26.82 -32.85
C GLY A 2 -15.34 -25.60 -31.94
N GLU A 3 -14.68 -24.55 -32.40
CA GLU A 3 -14.24 -23.38 -31.65
C GLU A 3 -15.37 -22.69 -30.86
N THR A 4 -15.26 -22.63 -29.53
CA THR A 4 -16.18 -21.87 -28.65
C THR A 4 -15.65 -20.45 -28.36
N THR A 5 -14.61 -19.99 -29.06
CA THR A 5 -13.83 -18.80 -28.68
C THR A 5 -14.48 -17.46 -29.07
N GLY A 6 -15.80 -17.38 -29.23
CA GLY A 6 -16.45 -16.11 -29.61
C GLY A 6 -17.95 -15.99 -29.40
N LEU A 7 -18.55 -16.84 -28.57
CA LEU A 7 -19.93 -16.69 -28.13
C LEU A 7 -19.93 -16.25 -26.67
N VAL A 8 -20.65 -15.18 -26.33
CA VAL A 8 -20.86 -14.72 -24.95
C VAL A 8 -22.33 -14.88 -24.61
N ARG A 9 -22.66 -15.68 -23.59
CA ARG A 9 -24.04 -15.98 -23.21
C ARG A 9 -24.39 -15.32 -21.88
N PHE A 10 -25.58 -14.71 -21.81
CA PHE A 10 -26.09 -14.06 -20.59
C PHE A 10 -27.62 -14.04 -20.56
N GLY A 11 -28.21 -14.61 -19.52
CA GLY A 11 -29.66 -14.81 -19.45
C GLY A 11 -30.19 -15.54 -20.69
N ASP A 12 -31.20 -14.98 -21.36
CA ASP A 12 -31.77 -15.56 -22.58
C ASP A 12 -30.99 -15.20 -23.86
N PHE A 13 -29.88 -14.46 -23.75
CA PHE A 13 -29.16 -13.90 -24.88
C PHE A 13 -27.85 -14.62 -25.19
N THR A 14 -27.55 -14.72 -26.48
CA THR A 14 -26.26 -15.19 -27.01
C THR A 14 -25.69 -14.11 -27.93
N LEU A 15 -24.53 -13.57 -27.57
CA LEU A 15 -23.78 -12.59 -28.33
C LEU A 15 -22.69 -13.29 -29.14
N ASP A 16 -22.84 -13.33 -30.45
CA ASP A 16 -21.86 -13.86 -31.39
C ASP A 16 -20.91 -12.75 -31.85
N LEU A 17 -19.67 -12.80 -31.35
CA LEU A 17 -18.63 -11.82 -31.63
C LEU A 17 -18.11 -11.92 -33.07
N HIS A 18 -18.07 -13.13 -33.64
CA HIS A 18 -17.56 -13.37 -34.99
C HIS A 18 -18.64 -13.02 -36.02
N GLY A 19 -19.85 -13.52 -35.81
CA GLY A 19 -21.00 -13.25 -36.67
C GLY A 19 -21.59 -11.85 -36.49
N ARG A 20 -21.17 -11.12 -35.45
CA ARG A 20 -21.69 -9.81 -35.01
C ARG A 20 -23.22 -9.81 -34.86
N ARG A 21 -23.74 -10.79 -34.13
CA ARG A 21 -25.20 -10.99 -33.93
C ARG A 21 -25.53 -11.10 -32.46
N LEU A 22 -26.66 -10.51 -32.08
CA LEU A 22 -27.30 -10.77 -30.78
C LEU A 22 -28.47 -11.72 -31.05
N LEU A 23 -28.54 -12.82 -30.32
CA LEU A 23 -29.64 -13.78 -30.38
C LEU A 23 -30.37 -13.78 -29.03
N ARG A 24 -31.70 -13.94 -29.03
CA ARG A 24 -32.50 -14.18 -27.83
C ARG A 24 -33.27 -15.48 -28.01
N GLY A 25 -32.99 -16.48 -27.18
CA GLY A 25 -33.59 -17.81 -27.34
C GLY A 25 -33.35 -18.46 -28.73
N GLY A 26 -32.29 -18.05 -29.43
CA GLY A 26 -31.95 -18.51 -30.78
C GLY A 26 -32.45 -17.63 -31.93
N GLU A 27 -33.31 -16.64 -31.67
CA GLU A 27 -33.79 -15.69 -32.69
C GLU A 27 -32.93 -14.42 -32.74
N ALA A 28 -32.67 -13.88 -33.94
CA ALA A 28 -31.86 -12.69 -34.10
C ALA A 28 -32.57 -11.42 -33.59
N VAL A 29 -31.89 -10.68 -32.72
CA VAL A 29 -32.29 -9.36 -32.25
C VAL A 29 -31.54 -8.32 -33.08
N GLU A 30 -32.28 -7.48 -33.81
CA GLU A 30 -31.69 -6.42 -34.60
C GLU A 30 -31.01 -5.37 -33.70
N LEU A 31 -29.72 -5.20 -33.90
CA LEU A 31 -28.92 -4.22 -33.19
C LEU A 31 -27.98 -3.52 -34.17
N GLY A 32 -28.09 -2.19 -34.27
CA GLY A 32 -27.21 -1.41 -35.13
C GLY A 32 -25.73 -1.61 -34.76
N SER A 33 -24.83 -1.59 -35.74
CA SER A 33 -23.40 -1.92 -35.55
C SER A 33 -22.78 -1.23 -34.34
N ARG A 34 -23.09 0.05 -34.13
CA ARG A 34 -22.52 0.83 -33.03
C ARG A 34 -23.06 0.43 -31.66
N TYR A 35 -24.35 0.08 -31.59
CA TYR A 35 -24.94 -0.43 -30.36
C TYR A 35 -24.42 -1.84 -30.06
N PHE A 36 -24.17 -2.63 -31.11
CA PHE A 36 -23.47 -3.92 -30.97
C PHE A 36 -22.08 -3.73 -30.36
N ASP A 37 -21.28 -2.80 -30.88
CA ASP A 37 -19.94 -2.51 -30.33
C ASP A 37 -20.01 -2.05 -28.86
N ALA A 38 -21.00 -1.23 -28.51
CA ALA A 38 -21.27 -0.84 -27.12
C ALA A 38 -21.64 -2.04 -26.22
N LEU A 39 -22.45 -2.98 -26.71
CA LEU A 39 -22.79 -4.20 -25.98
C LEU A 39 -21.59 -5.11 -25.82
N VAL A 40 -20.75 -5.25 -26.85
CA VAL A 40 -19.51 -6.02 -26.79
C VAL A 40 -18.58 -5.44 -25.73
N LEU A 41 -18.38 -4.12 -25.70
CA LEU A 41 -17.54 -3.48 -24.69
C LEU A 41 -18.00 -3.81 -23.27
N LEU A 42 -19.32 -3.75 -23.03
CA LEU A 42 -19.93 -4.10 -21.74
C LEU A 42 -19.80 -5.58 -21.39
N ALA A 43 -20.16 -6.46 -22.32
CA ALA A 43 -20.19 -7.90 -22.09
C ALA A 43 -18.79 -8.52 -21.99
N THR A 44 -17.78 -7.89 -22.58
CA THR A 44 -16.37 -8.30 -22.44
C THR A 44 -15.72 -7.83 -21.13
N HIS A 45 -16.35 -6.89 -20.43
CA HIS A 45 -15.90 -6.36 -19.13
C HIS A 45 -17.01 -6.48 -18.06
N PRO A 46 -17.52 -7.71 -17.78
CA PRO A 46 -18.61 -7.91 -16.85
C PRO A 46 -18.24 -7.42 -15.44
N GLY A 47 -19.13 -6.68 -14.79
CA GLY A 47 -18.93 -6.13 -13.45
C GLY A 47 -18.03 -4.90 -13.37
N GLU A 48 -17.34 -4.51 -14.44
CA GLU A 48 -16.49 -3.32 -14.48
C GLU A 48 -17.31 -2.05 -14.74
N LEU A 49 -16.93 -0.95 -14.09
CA LEU A 49 -17.50 0.37 -14.39
C LEU A 49 -16.78 0.98 -15.60
N ILE A 50 -17.48 1.04 -16.72
CA ILE A 50 -16.98 1.72 -17.92
C ILE A 50 -17.37 3.20 -17.84
N SER A 51 -16.36 4.07 -17.79
CA SER A 51 -16.55 5.52 -17.75
C SER A 51 -17.15 6.03 -19.06
N LYS A 52 -17.86 7.17 -19.00
CA LYS A 52 -18.39 7.81 -20.23
C LYS A 52 -17.29 8.07 -21.26
N THR A 53 -16.14 8.61 -20.83
CA THR A 53 -15.00 8.90 -21.71
C THR A 53 -14.49 7.64 -22.42
N ARG A 54 -14.26 6.55 -21.68
CA ARG A 54 -13.82 5.26 -22.27
C ARG A 54 -14.85 4.72 -23.25
N PHE A 55 -16.14 4.84 -22.93
CA PHE A 55 -17.22 4.46 -23.84
C PHE A 55 -17.16 5.21 -25.18
N MET A 56 -16.93 6.52 -25.11
CA MET A 56 -16.81 7.36 -26.31
C MET A 56 -15.57 6.98 -27.12
N ASP A 57 -14.43 6.79 -26.47
CA ASP A 57 -13.17 6.46 -27.15
C ASP A 57 -13.23 5.08 -27.84
N ASP A 58 -13.72 4.06 -27.14
CA ASP A 58 -13.70 2.67 -27.62
C ASP A 58 -14.76 2.42 -28.71
N VAL A 59 -15.96 3.00 -28.57
CA VAL A 59 -17.09 2.75 -29.48
C VAL A 59 -17.16 3.78 -30.63
N TRP A 60 -16.74 5.02 -30.41
CA TRP A 60 -16.80 6.09 -31.43
C TRP A 60 -15.44 6.49 -32.01
N ARG A 61 -14.31 5.94 -31.54
CA ARG A 61 -12.96 6.02 -32.15
C ARG A 61 -12.62 7.37 -32.80
N GLY A 62 -12.68 8.44 -32.01
CA GLY A 62 -12.29 9.79 -32.45
C GLY A 62 -13.37 10.60 -33.17
N ILE A 63 -14.60 10.10 -33.28
CA ILE A 63 -15.75 10.90 -33.73
C ILE A 63 -16.26 11.71 -32.51
N PRO A 64 -16.27 13.05 -32.55
CA PRO A 64 -16.82 13.85 -31.47
C PRO A 64 -18.32 13.57 -31.34
N VAL A 65 -18.72 13.01 -30.20
CA VAL A 65 -20.11 12.71 -29.87
C VAL A 65 -20.46 13.27 -28.51
N THR A 66 -21.74 13.60 -28.33
CA THR A 66 -22.25 14.19 -27.09
C THR A 66 -22.75 13.11 -26.12
N ASP A 67 -22.82 13.46 -24.84
CA ASP A 67 -23.37 12.59 -23.78
C ASP A 67 -24.78 12.06 -24.11
N GLU A 68 -25.57 12.81 -24.89
CA GLU A 68 -26.88 12.38 -25.37
C GLU A 68 -26.78 11.14 -26.29
N ALA A 69 -25.76 11.07 -27.15
CA ALA A 69 -25.56 9.93 -28.05
C ALA A 69 -25.26 8.65 -27.27
N LEU A 70 -24.44 8.73 -26.23
CA LEU A 70 -24.17 7.62 -25.31
C LEU A 70 -25.42 7.22 -24.54
N THR A 71 -26.18 8.19 -24.03
CA THR A 71 -27.44 7.94 -23.32
C THR A 71 -28.45 7.24 -24.23
N GLN A 72 -28.53 7.64 -25.51
CA GLN A 72 -29.39 7.01 -26.50
C GLN A 72 -28.94 5.60 -26.87
N ALA A 73 -27.63 5.35 -26.92
CA ALA A 73 -27.08 4.01 -27.12
C ALA A 73 -27.48 3.07 -25.99
N ILE A 74 -27.32 3.48 -24.73
CA ILE A 74 -27.72 2.68 -23.57
C ILE A 74 -29.24 2.46 -23.54
N ARG A 75 -30.05 3.48 -23.88
CA ARG A 75 -31.50 3.32 -23.99
C ARG A 75 -31.91 2.31 -25.05
N THR A 76 -31.25 2.33 -26.21
CA THR A 76 -31.51 1.38 -27.29
C THR A 76 -31.13 -0.04 -26.87
N LEU A 77 -29.98 -0.19 -26.20
CA LEU A 77 -29.55 -1.48 -25.66
C LEU A 77 -30.52 -2.03 -24.62
N ARG A 78 -30.96 -1.20 -23.66
CA ARG A 78 -31.95 -1.63 -22.67
C ARG A 78 -33.25 -2.10 -23.31
N ARG A 79 -33.74 -1.39 -24.33
CA ARG A 79 -34.93 -1.83 -25.09
C ARG A 79 -34.72 -3.17 -25.79
N ALA A 80 -33.58 -3.35 -26.46
CA ALA A 80 -33.26 -4.62 -27.13
C ALA A 80 -33.14 -5.79 -26.14
N LEU A 81 -32.66 -5.53 -24.92
CA LEU A 81 -32.50 -6.52 -23.86
C LEU A 81 -33.76 -6.73 -23.01
N GLY A 82 -34.80 -5.90 -23.16
CA GLY A 82 -35.95 -5.88 -22.25
C GLY A 82 -35.58 -5.47 -20.82
N ASP A 83 -34.59 -4.59 -20.69
CA ASP A 83 -34.04 -4.09 -19.44
C ASP A 83 -34.67 -2.76 -19.02
N GLU A 84 -34.90 -2.57 -17.72
CA GLU A 84 -35.50 -1.36 -17.16
C GLU A 84 -34.49 -0.59 -16.30
N ALA A 85 -34.39 0.73 -16.50
CA ALA A 85 -33.40 1.53 -15.78
C ALA A 85 -33.66 1.62 -14.26
N SER A 86 -34.92 1.48 -13.83
CA SER A 86 -35.34 1.47 -12.42
C SER A 86 -35.06 0.14 -11.70
N ALA A 87 -34.93 -0.94 -12.47
CA ALA A 87 -34.65 -2.29 -11.96
C ALA A 87 -33.72 -3.02 -12.95
N PRO A 88 -32.45 -2.57 -13.08
CA PRO A 88 -31.57 -3.06 -14.12
C PRO A 88 -31.23 -4.53 -13.88
N ARG A 89 -31.37 -5.34 -14.93
CA ARG A 89 -30.98 -6.76 -15.00
C ARG A 89 -29.70 -6.96 -15.79
N TYR A 90 -29.42 -6.08 -16.76
CA TYR A 90 -28.26 -6.22 -17.65
C TYR A 90 -27.32 -5.03 -17.56
N ILE A 91 -27.82 -3.80 -17.63
CA ILE A 91 -27.01 -2.59 -17.67
C ILE A 91 -27.40 -1.67 -16.52
N GLU A 92 -26.50 -1.49 -15.56
CA GLU A 92 -26.64 -0.55 -14.45
C GLU A 92 -26.08 0.83 -14.82
N THR A 93 -26.80 1.89 -14.47
CA THR A 93 -26.29 3.26 -14.56
C THR A 93 -25.66 3.66 -13.24
N VAL A 94 -24.39 4.06 -13.26
CA VAL A 94 -23.70 4.66 -12.12
C VAL A 94 -23.72 6.19 -12.31
N PRO A 95 -24.54 6.92 -11.53
CA PRO A 95 -24.73 8.36 -11.74
C PRO A 95 -23.41 9.13 -11.79
N LYS A 96 -23.28 10.03 -12.76
CA LYS A 96 -22.08 10.86 -13.02
C LYS A 96 -20.81 10.12 -13.44
N HIS A 97 -20.78 8.79 -13.44
CA HIS A 97 -19.56 8.03 -13.76
C HIS A 97 -19.66 7.25 -15.06
N GLY A 98 -20.74 6.51 -15.30
CA GLY A 98 -20.86 5.67 -16.50
C GLY A 98 -21.84 4.52 -16.33
N TYR A 99 -21.49 3.38 -16.92
CA TYR A 99 -22.36 2.20 -17.01
C TYR A 99 -21.60 0.93 -16.66
N ARG A 100 -22.31 -0.05 -16.13
CA ARG A 100 -21.77 -1.35 -15.74
C ARG A 100 -22.65 -2.47 -16.26
N PHE A 101 -22.04 -3.52 -16.79
CA PHE A 101 -22.74 -4.75 -17.16
C PHE A 101 -22.85 -5.66 -15.93
N ILE A 102 -24.07 -6.03 -15.55
CA ILE A 102 -24.35 -6.76 -14.30
C ILE A 102 -24.95 -8.15 -14.51
N ALA A 103 -25.13 -8.58 -15.77
CA ALA A 103 -25.63 -9.92 -16.05
C ALA A 103 -24.54 -10.98 -15.84
N GLU A 104 -24.94 -12.12 -15.28
CA GLU A 104 -24.07 -13.29 -15.15
C GLU A 104 -23.83 -13.90 -16.54
N LEU A 105 -22.57 -14.24 -16.85
CA LEU A 105 -22.18 -14.87 -18.12
C LEU A 105 -22.07 -16.38 -17.93
N ASP A 106 -22.73 -17.18 -18.78
CA ASP A 106 -22.80 -18.65 -18.63
C ASP A 106 -21.48 -19.37 -18.90
N ASP A 107 -20.61 -18.80 -19.75
CA ASP A 107 -19.38 -19.45 -20.27
C ASP A 107 -18.10 -18.62 -20.04
N ALA A 108 -18.12 -17.63 -19.15
CA ALA A 108 -16.90 -16.92 -18.81
C ALA A 108 -15.96 -17.88 -18.06
N PRO A 109 -14.68 -18.09 -18.47
CA PRO A 109 -13.68 -18.59 -17.54
C PRO A 109 -13.77 -17.71 -16.29
N PRO A 110 -13.80 -18.30 -15.09
CA PRO A 110 -14.34 -17.67 -13.90
C PRO A 110 -13.88 -16.23 -13.84
N ALA A 111 -14.85 -15.33 -14.06
CA ALA A 111 -14.65 -13.91 -13.92
C ALA A 111 -13.85 -13.70 -12.64
N SER A 112 -12.78 -12.91 -12.73
CA SER A 112 -11.97 -12.55 -11.57
C SER A 112 -12.92 -12.32 -10.40
N PRO A 113 -12.74 -13.04 -9.28
CA PRO A 113 -13.77 -13.12 -8.24
C PRO A 113 -14.24 -11.71 -7.88
N PRO A 114 -15.55 -11.50 -7.61
CA PRO A 114 -16.10 -10.19 -7.24
C PRO A 114 -15.19 -9.63 -6.16
N PRO A 115 -14.84 -8.33 -6.14
CA PRO A 115 -13.76 -7.80 -5.29
C PRO A 115 -13.95 -8.30 -3.86
N HIS A 116 -13.31 -9.42 -3.56
CA HIS A 116 -13.46 -10.07 -2.29
C HIS A 116 -12.84 -9.07 -1.31
N ALA A 117 -13.42 -8.96 -0.11
CA ALA A 117 -12.64 -8.53 1.05
C ALA A 117 -11.26 -9.18 0.89
N PRO A 118 -10.16 -8.40 0.94
CA PRO A 118 -8.85 -8.91 0.52
C PRO A 118 -8.68 -10.29 1.11
N SER A 119 -8.45 -11.27 0.23
CA SER A 119 -8.24 -12.64 0.66
C SER A 119 -7.23 -12.60 1.81
N GLN A 120 -7.39 -13.45 2.82
CA GLN A 120 -6.45 -13.48 3.95
C GLN A 120 -4.98 -13.54 3.46
N SER A 121 -4.74 -14.08 2.27
CA SER A 121 -3.47 -14.04 1.56
C SER A 121 -2.94 -12.65 1.18
N HIS A 122 -3.77 -11.67 0.81
CA HIS A 122 -3.32 -10.30 0.51
C HIS A 122 -2.95 -9.54 1.79
N ALA A 123 -3.77 -9.65 2.83
CA ALA A 123 -3.48 -9.09 4.15
C ALA A 123 -2.18 -9.69 4.74
N ALA A 124 -2.03 -11.02 4.68
CA ALA A 124 -0.83 -11.72 5.12
C ALA A 124 0.42 -11.33 4.30
N ARG A 125 0.28 -11.13 2.98
CA ARG A 125 1.39 -10.67 2.12
C ARG A 125 1.84 -9.26 2.48
N LEU A 126 0.91 -8.33 2.73
CA LEU A 126 1.22 -6.95 3.12
C LEU A 126 1.96 -6.91 4.48
N ALA A 127 1.46 -7.65 5.47
CA ALA A 127 2.10 -7.77 6.78
C ALA A 127 3.47 -8.48 6.69
N GLY A 128 3.57 -9.55 5.89
CA GLY A 128 4.82 -10.26 5.67
C GLY A 128 5.88 -9.40 4.97
N ALA A 129 5.49 -8.66 3.92
CA ALA A 129 6.38 -7.80 3.16
C ALA A 129 6.92 -6.64 4.00
N THR A 130 6.08 -5.98 4.79
CA THR A 130 6.52 -4.94 5.73
C THR A 130 7.42 -5.47 6.83
N THR A 131 7.16 -6.67 7.34
CA THR A 131 8.05 -7.34 8.31
C THR A 131 9.44 -7.60 7.70
N LEU A 132 9.49 -8.08 6.45
CA LEU A 132 10.75 -8.27 5.72
C LEU A 132 11.46 -6.93 5.44
N GLY A 133 10.71 -5.87 5.14
CA GLY A 133 11.25 -4.51 5.05
C GLY A 133 11.86 -4.06 6.38
N GLY A 134 11.18 -4.32 7.49
CA GLY A 134 11.69 -4.08 8.84
C GLY A 134 12.99 -4.83 9.13
N LEU A 135 13.08 -6.12 8.74
CA LEU A 135 14.32 -6.88 8.84
C LEU A 135 15.46 -6.23 8.04
N ALA A 136 15.20 -5.84 6.79
CA ALA A 136 16.21 -5.19 5.94
C ALA A 136 16.69 -3.85 6.54
N ALA A 137 15.75 -3.01 7.01
CA ALA A 137 16.08 -1.77 7.70
C ALA A 137 16.88 -2.03 8.99
N GLY A 138 16.50 -3.05 9.75
CA GLY A 138 17.17 -3.45 10.98
C GLY A 138 18.61 -3.92 10.75
N ILE A 139 18.85 -4.67 9.67
CA ILE A 139 20.21 -5.06 9.26
C ILE A 139 21.01 -3.80 8.90
N LEU A 140 20.48 -2.93 8.04
CA LEU A 140 21.18 -1.72 7.59
C LEU A 140 21.51 -0.77 8.78
N GLY A 141 20.51 -0.47 9.61
CA GLY A 141 20.69 0.36 10.81
C GLY A 141 21.60 -0.30 11.85
N GLY A 142 21.48 -1.62 12.03
CA GLY A 142 22.31 -2.37 12.97
C GLY A 142 23.77 -2.43 12.54
N PHE A 143 24.05 -2.52 11.23
CA PHE A 143 25.41 -2.37 10.71
C PHE A 143 25.92 -0.93 10.91
N PHE A 144 25.10 0.07 10.61
CA PHE A 144 25.46 1.47 10.79
C PHE A 144 25.83 1.78 12.25
N TYR A 145 24.94 1.51 13.19
CA TYR A 145 25.16 1.77 14.61
C TYR A 145 26.11 0.78 15.26
N GLY A 146 26.18 -0.46 14.78
CA GLY A 146 27.15 -1.43 15.27
C GLY A 146 28.60 -1.00 14.96
N ILE A 147 28.85 -0.45 13.77
CA ILE A 147 30.20 -0.01 13.37
C ILE A 147 30.54 1.34 13.98
N LEU A 148 29.62 2.30 13.94
CA LEU A 148 29.90 3.70 14.30
C LEU A 148 29.51 4.08 15.74
N GLY A 149 28.64 3.30 16.38
CA GLY A 149 28.07 3.59 17.69
C GLY A 149 28.57 2.66 18.80
N THR A 150 29.65 1.90 18.57
CA THR A 150 30.25 1.01 19.57
C THR A 150 31.75 1.18 19.64
N ASP A 151 32.34 0.73 20.75
CA ASP A 151 33.78 0.71 21.03
C ASP A 151 34.64 -0.15 20.07
N GLY A 152 34.07 -0.65 18.98
CA GLY A 152 34.71 -1.56 18.02
C GLY A 152 34.77 -3.02 18.49
N SER A 153 34.24 -3.34 19.67
CA SER A 153 34.20 -4.72 20.14
C SER A 153 33.15 -5.55 19.40
N ALA A 154 33.51 -6.81 19.08
CA ALA A 154 32.58 -7.73 18.42
C ALA A 154 31.28 -7.95 19.24
N GLY A 155 31.38 -7.94 20.57
CA GLY A 155 30.22 -8.08 21.45
C GLY A 155 29.26 -6.89 21.38
N GLY A 156 29.78 -5.66 21.37
CA GLY A 156 28.97 -4.44 21.18
C GLY A 156 28.28 -4.45 19.83
N PHE A 157 29.05 -4.69 18.76
CA PHE A 157 28.54 -4.78 17.38
C PHE A 157 27.37 -5.78 17.26
N VAL A 158 27.57 -7.02 17.71
CA VAL A 158 26.53 -8.07 17.58
C VAL A 158 25.28 -7.73 18.39
N THR A 159 25.44 -7.16 19.58
CA THR A 159 24.31 -6.76 20.44
C THR A 159 23.48 -5.68 19.75
N ILE A 160 24.12 -4.63 19.24
CA ILE A 160 23.43 -3.52 18.56
C ILE A 160 22.78 -3.99 17.26
N LEU A 161 23.44 -4.86 16.50
CA LEU A 161 22.88 -5.45 15.29
C LEU A 161 21.59 -6.23 15.60
N LEU A 162 21.62 -7.13 16.58
CA LEU A 162 20.46 -7.94 16.96
C LEU A 162 19.32 -7.11 17.54
N LEU A 163 19.65 -6.12 18.38
CA LEU A 163 18.66 -5.22 18.96
C LEU A 163 17.95 -4.40 17.86
N THR A 164 18.73 -3.83 16.94
CA THR A 164 18.18 -3.03 15.83
C THR A 164 17.31 -3.89 14.91
N ILE A 165 17.73 -5.13 14.60
CA ILE A 165 16.93 -6.09 13.85
C ILE A 165 15.61 -6.38 14.57
N ALA A 166 15.66 -6.71 15.87
CA ALA A 166 14.47 -7.05 16.64
C ALA A 166 13.46 -5.89 16.66
N LEU A 167 13.93 -4.67 16.94
CA LEU A 167 13.09 -3.48 16.97
C LEU A 167 12.50 -3.13 15.60
N ALA A 168 13.30 -3.20 14.53
CA ALA A 168 12.84 -2.89 13.19
C ALA A 168 11.86 -3.96 12.63
N VAL A 169 12.08 -5.24 12.95
CA VAL A 169 11.13 -6.33 12.64
C VAL A 169 9.81 -6.11 13.38
N LEU A 170 9.86 -5.78 14.67
CA LEU A 170 8.68 -5.47 15.47
C LEU A 170 7.90 -4.28 14.88
N GLY A 171 8.60 -3.19 14.54
CA GLY A 171 8.03 -2.00 13.91
C GLY A 171 7.39 -2.31 12.56
N GLY A 172 8.12 -3.02 11.68
CA GLY A 172 7.63 -3.44 10.38
C GLY A 172 6.40 -4.34 10.48
N ALA A 173 6.40 -5.30 11.41
CA ALA A 173 5.28 -6.20 11.64
C ALA A 173 4.04 -5.47 12.15
N GLY A 174 4.18 -4.54 13.10
CA GLY A 174 3.05 -3.79 13.64
C GLY A 174 2.41 -2.84 12.62
N ILE A 175 3.22 -2.08 11.89
CA ILE A 175 2.75 -1.21 10.80
C ILE A 175 2.08 -2.06 9.72
N GLY A 176 2.69 -3.19 9.36
CA GLY A 176 2.15 -4.17 8.44
C GLY A 176 0.79 -4.71 8.83
N ALA A 177 0.66 -5.16 10.08
CA ALA A 177 -0.59 -5.67 10.64
C ALA A 177 -1.67 -4.59 10.68
N GLY A 178 -1.33 -3.35 11.05
CA GLY A 178 -2.26 -2.22 11.05
C GLY A 178 -2.78 -1.89 9.64
N MET A 179 -1.89 -1.84 8.64
CA MET A 179 -2.29 -1.68 7.24
C MET A 179 -3.15 -2.86 6.76
N ALA A 180 -2.77 -4.10 7.08
CA ALA A 180 -3.50 -5.29 6.68
C ALA A 180 -4.92 -5.34 7.28
N LEU A 181 -5.08 -4.92 8.54
CA LEU A 181 -6.38 -4.85 9.21
C LEU A 181 -7.30 -3.86 8.50
N THR A 182 -6.82 -2.65 8.20
CA THR A 182 -7.61 -1.64 7.49
C THR A 182 -7.90 -2.01 6.04
N ALA A 183 -6.98 -2.71 5.37
CA ALA A 183 -7.21 -3.26 4.04
C ALA A 183 -8.37 -4.27 4.04
N SER A 184 -8.52 -5.06 5.11
CA SER A 184 -9.58 -6.07 5.28
C SER A 184 -10.97 -5.49 5.52
N TRP A 185 -11.03 -4.23 5.98
CA TRP A 185 -12.28 -3.52 6.17
C TRP A 185 -12.85 -3.03 4.82
N ARG A 186 -14.18 -2.86 4.76
CA ARG A 186 -14.96 -2.58 3.54
C ARG A 186 -14.66 -1.21 2.86
N ILE A 187 -13.63 -0.50 3.32
CA ILE A 187 -13.23 0.84 2.87
C ILE A 187 -11.89 0.73 2.11
N ARG A 188 -11.94 0.69 0.78
CA ARG A 188 -10.74 0.67 -0.10
C ARG A 188 -10.16 2.07 -0.37
N SER A 189 -9.93 2.85 0.70
CA SER A 189 -9.28 4.16 0.57
C SER A 189 -7.79 4.03 0.90
N GLY A 190 -6.92 4.68 0.12
CA GLY A 190 -5.50 4.80 0.47
C GLY A 190 -5.29 5.39 1.86
N TRP A 191 -6.16 6.30 2.28
CA TRP A 191 -6.16 6.88 3.63
C TRP A 191 -6.45 5.86 4.74
N ALA A 192 -7.20 4.79 4.44
CA ALA A 192 -7.43 3.72 5.41
C ALA A 192 -6.12 2.97 5.71
N LEU A 193 -5.30 2.71 4.68
CA LEU A 193 -3.97 2.11 4.86
C LEU A 193 -3.04 3.02 5.67
N VAL A 194 -3.06 4.34 5.40
CA VAL A 194 -2.27 5.31 6.18
C VAL A 194 -2.70 5.33 7.64
N ALA A 195 -3.99 5.35 7.91
CA ALA A 195 -4.52 5.29 9.27
C ALA A 195 -4.16 3.96 9.96
N GLY A 196 -4.23 2.85 9.23
CA GLY A 196 -3.84 1.53 9.73
C GLY A 196 -2.36 1.44 10.06
N GLY A 197 -1.48 1.91 9.18
CA GLY A 197 -0.04 1.95 9.42
C GLY A 197 0.33 2.87 10.59
N GLY A 198 -0.32 4.04 10.68
CA GLY A 198 -0.18 4.94 11.82
C GLY A 198 -0.60 4.30 13.14
N ALA A 199 -1.76 3.64 13.17
CA ALA A 199 -2.24 2.92 14.36
C ALA A 199 -1.31 1.76 14.76
N GLY A 200 -0.83 0.98 13.78
CA GLY A 200 0.18 -0.06 14.02
C GLY A 200 1.48 0.49 14.59
N GLY A 201 1.92 1.64 14.07
CA GLY A 201 3.07 2.40 14.58
C GLY A 201 2.88 2.89 16.01
N VAL A 202 1.72 3.44 16.36
CA VAL A 202 1.38 3.85 17.74
C VAL A 202 1.46 2.67 18.70
N VAL A 203 0.88 1.52 18.32
CA VAL A 203 0.86 0.32 19.17
C VAL A 203 2.28 -0.17 19.44
N ILE A 204 3.10 -0.33 18.39
CA ILE A 204 4.47 -0.82 18.58
C ILE A 204 5.37 0.21 19.26
N GLY A 205 5.24 1.50 18.92
CA GLY A 205 5.99 2.57 19.58
C GLY A 205 5.66 2.64 21.07
N GLY A 206 4.38 2.53 21.43
CA GLY A 206 3.94 2.51 22.83
C GLY A 206 4.41 1.27 23.58
N LEU A 207 4.26 0.08 22.99
CA LEU A 207 4.72 -1.17 23.62
C LEU A 207 6.24 -1.22 23.76
N GLY A 208 6.98 -0.80 22.73
CA GLY A 208 8.44 -0.75 22.75
C GLY A 208 8.96 0.22 23.82
N SER A 209 8.38 1.43 23.87
CA SER A 209 8.69 2.42 24.91
C SER A 209 8.35 1.93 26.31
N ALA A 210 7.17 1.33 26.50
CA ALA A 210 6.78 0.78 27.79
C ALA A 210 7.74 -0.33 28.24
N LEU A 211 8.09 -1.27 27.35
CA LEU A 211 9.03 -2.34 27.65
C LEU A 211 10.43 -1.78 27.98
N ALA A 212 10.89 -0.77 27.25
CA ALA A 212 12.17 -0.13 27.52
C ALA A 212 12.14 0.59 28.88
N VAL A 213 11.18 1.49 29.10
CA VAL A 213 11.09 2.31 30.31
C VAL A 213 10.84 1.45 31.55
N TYR A 214 9.79 0.62 31.54
CA TYR A 214 9.44 -0.20 32.69
C TYR A 214 10.40 -1.37 32.87
N GLY A 215 10.95 -1.92 31.79
CA GLY A 215 11.96 -2.98 31.86
C GLY A 215 13.25 -2.47 32.50
N LEU A 216 13.75 -1.31 32.05
CA LEU A 216 14.94 -0.72 32.64
C LEU A 216 14.68 -0.34 34.10
N GLN A 217 13.53 0.29 34.39
CA GLN A 217 13.16 0.64 35.76
C GLN A 217 13.06 -0.57 36.68
N ALA A 218 12.50 -1.69 36.21
CA ALA A 218 12.42 -2.92 36.99
C ALA A 218 13.80 -3.54 37.24
N LEU A 219 14.73 -3.41 36.29
CA LEU A 219 16.08 -3.98 36.39
C LEU A 219 17.05 -3.10 37.18
N THR A 220 16.96 -1.78 37.06
CA THR A 220 17.94 -0.83 37.63
C THR A 220 17.39 -0.05 38.83
N GLY A 221 16.07 0.00 39.01
CA GLY A 221 15.41 0.83 40.01
C GLY A 221 15.38 2.33 39.67
N ALA A 222 16.03 2.75 38.59
CA ALA A 222 16.07 4.14 38.11
C ALA A 222 14.97 4.38 37.07
N THR A 223 14.38 5.57 37.06
CA THR A 223 13.45 5.98 36.00
C THR A 223 14.24 6.47 34.80
N PRO A 224 14.31 5.70 33.69
CA PRO A 224 15.02 6.19 32.52
C PRO A 224 14.31 7.39 31.91
N PRO A 225 15.06 8.30 31.26
CA PRO A 225 14.46 9.33 30.44
C PRO A 225 13.57 8.76 29.32
N PRO A 226 12.69 9.59 28.72
CA PRO A 226 11.80 9.14 27.65
C PRO A 226 12.58 8.59 26.44
N VAL A 227 12.19 7.41 25.97
CA VAL A 227 12.71 6.77 24.75
C VAL A 227 11.67 6.81 23.62
N THR A 228 12.06 6.43 22.40
CA THR A 228 11.16 6.34 21.23
C THR A 228 9.82 5.70 21.60
N GLY A 229 8.72 6.41 21.32
CA GLY A 229 7.41 6.07 21.84
C GLY A 229 6.29 6.09 20.82
N MET A 230 5.06 6.29 21.33
CA MET A 230 3.84 6.26 20.54
C MET A 230 3.83 7.31 19.42
N PHE A 231 4.42 8.49 19.70
CA PHE A 231 4.43 9.62 18.77
C PHE A 231 5.37 9.37 17.59
N GLU A 232 6.58 8.89 17.84
CA GLU A 232 7.55 8.52 16.81
C GLU A 232 7.07 7.31 16.01
N GLY A 233 6.44 6.34 16.70
CA GLY A 233 5.78 5.21 16.07
C GLY A 233 4.67 5.64 15.10
N LEU A 234 3.81 6.59 15.51
CA LEU A 234 2.78 7.17 14.63
C LEU A 234 3.42 7.84 13.41
N ALA A 235 4.45 8.67 13.64
CA ALA A 235 5.11 9.42 12.57
C ALA A 235 5.71 8.48 11.52
N LEU A 236 6.48 7.46 11.94
CA LEU A 236 7.05 6.46 11.04
C LEU A 236 5.98 5.63 10.33
N GLY A 237 4.94 5.20 11.06
CA GLY A 237 3.83 4.44 10.49
C GLY A 237 3.08 5.22 9.40
N VAL A 238 2.75 6.48 9.66
CA VAL A 238 2.10 7.37 8.68
C VAL A 238 3.03 7.64 7.51
N ALA A 239 4.31 7.93 7.74
CA ALA A 239 5.28 8.21 6.68
C ALA A 239 5.43 7.03 5.71
N ALA A 240 5.68 5.83 6.24
CA ALA A 240 5.88 4.62 5.43
C ALA A 240 4.62 4.24 4.65
N SER A 241 3.45 4.28 5.28
CA SER A 241 2.19 3.95 4.61
C SER A 241 1.74 5.01 3.61
N CYS A 242 1.97 6.30 3.89
CA CYS A 242 1.70 7.38 2.94
C CYS A 242 2.60 7.26 1.70
N ALA A 243 3.90 7.03 1.89
CA ALA A 243 4.83 6.80 0.80
C ALA A 243 4.44 5.58 -0.05
N LEU A 244 4.01 4.48 0.60
CA LEU A 244 3.49 3.31 -0.11
C LEU A 244 2.25 3.66 -0.95
N VAL A 245 1.27 4.34 -0.37
CA VAL A 245 0.04 4.72 -1.07
C VAL A 245 0.34 5.63 -2.26
N LEU A 246 1.21 6.65 -2.08
CA LEU A 246 1.62 7.54 -3.15
C LEU A 246 2.38 6.79 -4.26
N ALA A 247 3.31 5.91 -3.90
CA ALA A 247 4.03 5.10 -4.89
C ALA A 247 3.08 4.20 -5.70
N LEU A 248 2.05 3.64 -5.06
CA LEU A 248 1.04 2.83 -5.74
C LEU A 248 0.12 3.66 -6.64
N GLN A 249 -0.22 4.89 -6.24
CA GLN A 249 -1.07 5.81 -7.01
C GLN A 249 -0.36 6.41 -8.22
N LEU A 250 0.94 6.67 -8.09
CA LEU A 250 1.79 7.23 -9.14
C LEU A 250 2.41 6.14 -10.04
N ASP A 251 2.08 4.86 -9.79
CA ASP A 251 2.61 3.69 -10.49
C ASP A 251 4.13 3.67 -10.63
N LEU A 252 4.82 4.04 -9.54
CA LEU A 252 6.28 4.14 -9.53
C LEU A 252 6.95 2.77 -9.59
N ASP A 253 8.07 2.70 -10.30
CA ASP A 253 8.96 1.55 -10.23
C ASP A 253 9.62 1.43 -8.85
N ARG A 254 10.29 0.30 -8.59
CA ARG A 254 10.87 0.02 -7.27
C ARG A 254 11.91 1.08 -6.85
N PHE A 255 12.64 1.63 -7.81
CA PHE A 255 13.70 2.59 -7.54
C PHE A 255 13.12 3.96 -7.18
N ALA A 256 12.21 4.50 -8.00
CA ALA A 256 11.56 5.78 -7.75
C ALA A 256 10.70 5.73 -6.49
N ALA A 257 10.01 4.62 -6.22
CA ALA A 257 9.27 4.43 -4.98
C ALA A 257 10.17 4.39 -3.74
N GLY A 258 11.34 3.75 -3.84
CA GLY A 258 12.34 3.74 -2.78
C GLY A 258 12.86 5.15 -2.46
N LEU A 259 13.11 5.96 -3.50
CA LEU A 259 13.53 7.36 -3.35
C LEU A 259 12.42 8.22 -2.72
N LEU A 260 11.18 8.09 -3.18
CA LEU A 260 10.03 8.79 -2.60
C LEU A 260 9.88 8.44 -1.11
N ALA A 261 9.93 7.16 -0.78
CA ALA A 261 9.80 6.68 0.59
C ALA A 261 10.95 7.14 1.48
N SER A 262 12.18 7.14 0.96
CA SER A 262 13.34 7.70 1.64
C SER A 262 13.15 9.19 1.94
N ALA A 263 12.71 9.98 0.96
CA ALA A 263 12.48 11.41 1.14
C ALA A 263 11.35 11.72 2.14
N VAL A 264 10.22 11.01 2.05
CA VAL A 264 9.09 11.17 2.98
C VAL A 264 9.50 10.74 4.39
N GLY A 265 10.17 9.60 4.53
CA GLY A 265 10.67 9.10 5.81
C GLY A 265 11.66 10.06 6.47
N ALA A 266 12.64 10.56 5.71
CA ALA A 266 13.59 11.55 6.18
C ALA A 266 12.91 12.83 6.66
N LEU A 267 12.01 13.38 5.84
CA LEU A 267 11.29 14.61 6.16
C LEU A 267 10.48 14.46 7.46
N VAL A 268 9.68 13.38 7.56
CA VAL A 268 8.83 13.16 8.74
C VAL A 268 9.68 12.90 9.98
N ALA A 269 10.73 12.09 9.90
CA ALA A 269 11.59 11.83 11.05
C ALA A 269 12.36 13.09 11.49
N GLY A 270 12.88 13.90 10.56
CA GLY A 270 13.50 15.17 10.86
C GLY A 270 12.54 16.18 11.51
N LEU A 271 11.31 16.28 11.01
CA LEU A 271 10.27 17.11 11.65
C LEU A 271 9.90 16.58 13.04
N THR A 272 9.81 15.26 13.20
CA THR A 272 9.51 14.64 14.50
C THR A 272 10.62 14.93 15.50
N ALA A 273 11.89 14.83 15.08
CA ALA A 273 13.06 15.19 15.88
C ALA A 273 13.08 16.69 16.25
N PHE A 274 12.69 17.57 15.32
CA PHE A 274 12.56 19.01 15.59
C PHE A 274 11.61 19.33 16.73
N TRP A 275 10.54 18.54 16.87
CA TRP A 275 9.54 18.72 17.92
C TRP A 275 9.91 17.98 19.21
N GLY A 276 11.16 17.51 19.34
CA GLY A 276 11.67 16.82 20.52
C GLY A 276 11.45 15.31 20.52
N GLY A 277 10.99 14.74 19.40
CA GLY A 277 10.86 13.30 19.24
C GLY A 277 12.22 12.60 19.22
N ARG A 278 12.29 11.41 19.81
CA ARG A 278 13.54 10.68 20.02
C ARG A 278 13.57 9.41 19.18
N PHE A 279 14.56 9.34 18.32
CA PHE A 279 14.81 8.18 17.46
C PHE A 279 15.87 7.26 18.08
N TYR A 280 16.24 6.20 17.37
CA TYR A 280 17.08 5.14 17.93
C TYR A 280 18.47 5.67 18.31
N GLY A 281 19.10 6.46 17.45
CA GLY A 281 20.40 7.09 17.73
C GLY A 281 20.37 7.97 18.98
N SER A 282 19.34 8.80 19.14
CA SER A 282 19.17 9.61 20.36
C SER A 282 18.97 8.76 21.61
N THR A 283 18.32 7.60 21.47
CA THR A 283 18.14 6.64 22.57
C THR A 283 19.45 5.95 22.94
N LEU A 284 20.33 5.65 21.99
CA LEU A 284 21.65 5.07 22.26
C LEU A 284 22.57 6.05 23.01
N VAL A 285 22.58 7.33 22.62
CA VAL A 285 23.35 8.37 23.31
C VAL A 285 22.92 8.50 24.77
N MET A 286 21.61 8.46 25.00
CA MET A 286 21.05 8.48 26.34
C MET A 286 21.51 7.27 27.18
N LEU A 287 21.58 6.08 26.57
CA LEU A 287 22.08 4.89 27.24
C LEU A 287 23.59 4.95 27.52
N GLU A 288 24.36 5.57 26.63
CA GLU A 288 25.79 5.81 26.84
C GLU A 288 26.03 6.74 28.04
N GLU A 289 25.28 7.85 28.13
CA GLU A 289 25.38 8.81 29.24
C GLU A 289 24.98 8.19 30.58
N GLU A 290 23.90 7.39 30.61
CA GLU A 290 23.38 6.77 31.84
C GLU A 290 24.24 5.58 32.29
N PHE A 291 24.88 4.86 31.36
CA PHE A 291 25.73 3.72 31.65
C PHE A 291 27.16 3.94 31.11
N PRO A 292 28.04 4.63 31.85
CA PRO A 292 29.41 4.94 31.42
C PRO A 292 30.31 3.71 31.21
N LEU A 293 29.91 2.54 31.73
CA LEU A 293 30.59 1.26 31.51
C LEU A 293 30.00 0.47 30.32
N SER A 294 29.08 1.06 29.57
CA SER A 294 28.54 0.47 28.36
C SER A 294 29.59 0.41 27.26
N ARG A 295 29.34 -0.41 26.25
CA ARG A 295 30.19 -0.51 25.04
C ARG A 295 29.76 0.43 23.92
N LEU A 296 28.89 1.38 24.25
CA LEU A 296 28.41 2.39 23.32
C LEU A 296 29.47 3.48 23.21
N ASP A 297 29.69 3.94 21.99
CA ASP A 297 30.55 5.08 21.68
C ASP A 297 29.93 5.83 20.50
N MET A 298 29.10 6.84 20.81
CA MET A 298 28.39 7.59 19.78
C MET A 298 29.25 8.71 19.18
N ALA A 299 30.51 8.87 19.59
CA ALA A 299 31.44 9.82 18.98
C ALA A 299 31.68 9.51 17.50
N GLY A 300 31.74 8.21 17.15
CA GLY A 300 31.84 7.77 15.75
C GLY A 300 30.66 8.23 14.90
N VAL A 301 29.43 8.15 15.43
CA VAL A 301 28.22 8.66 14.76
C VAL A 301 28.21 10.19 14.67
N ALA A 302 28.59 10.88 15.76
CA ALA A 302 28.65 12.35 15.79
C ALA A 302 29.67 12.92 14.79
N SER A 303 30.81 12.25 14.64
CA SER A 303 31.89 12.65 13.72
C SER A 303 31.45 12.70 12.25
N LEU A 304 30.48 11.85 11.85
CA LEU A 304 29.88 11.87 10.51
C LEU A 304 29.23 13.22 10.18
N PHE A 305 28.74 13.91 11.20
CA PHE A 305 28.09 15.21 11.11
C PHE A 305 29.04 16.38 11.44
N ARG A 306 30.34 16.10 11.59
CA ARG A 306 31.37 17.07 12.00
C ARG A 306 31.07 17.72 13.35
N GLU A 307 30.48 16.96 14.26
CA GLU A 307 30.29 17.37 15.65
C GLU A 307 31.24 16.58 16.56
N ASP A 308 31.79 17.24 17.58
CA ASP A 308 32.66 16.63 18.59
C ASP A 308 31.85 15.83 19.65
N GLY A 309 30.53 15.80 19.51
CA GLY A 309 29.58 15.12 20.40
C GLY A 309 28.18 15.09 19.77
N PHE A 310 27.24 14.38 20.39
CA PHE A 310 25.93 14.16 19.79
C PHE A 310 24.94 15.30 20.07
N TYR A 311 25.01 16.36 19.27
CA TYR A 311 24.19 17.57 19.40
C TYR A 311 23.07 17.63 18.36
N MET A 312 22.60 18.84 18.04
CA MET A 312 21.42 19.05 17.21
C MET A 312 21.60 18.51 15.78
N ILE A 313 22.77 18.68 15.15
CA ILE A 313 22.94 18.28 13.75
C ILE A 313 22.98 16.76 13.63
N SER A 314 23.72 16.08 14.52
CA SER A 314 23.75 14.61 14.57
C SER A 314 22.40 14.02 14.98
N GLN A 315 21.67 14.61 15.95
CA GLN A 315 20.32 14.20 16.30
C GLN A 315 19.36 14.25 15.11
N PHE A 316 19.32 15.36 14.38
CA PHE A 316 18.48 15.49 13.20
C PHE A 316 18.93 14.58 12.06
N GLY A 317 20.22 14.57 11.77
CA GLY A 317 20.78 13.82 10.66
C GLY A 317 20.56 12.32 10.82
N THR A 318 20.77 11.78 12.03
CA THR A 318 20.49 10.37 12.34
C THR A 318 19.00 10.06 12.28
N ALA A 319 18.12 10.90 12.83
CA ALA A 319 16.68 10.72 12.71
C ALA A 319 16.22 10.68 11.24
N MET A 320 16.72 11.59 10.41
CA MET A 320 16.41 11.61 8.97
C MET A 320 16.89 10.33 8.27
N LEU A 321 18.10 9.86 8.57
CA LEU A 321 18.64 8.60 8.02
C LEU A 321 17.81 7.39 8.45
N GLU A 322 17.42 7.31 9.72
CA GLU A 322 16.59 6.23 10.24
C GLU A 322 15.22 6.20 9.56
N GLY A 323 14.54 7.35 9.48
CA GLY A 323 13.26 7.46 8.79
C GLY A 323 13.36 7.08 7.31
N ALA A 324 14.41 7.53 6.63
CA ALA A 324 14.69 7.22 5.22
C ALA A 324 14.86 5.72 4.98
N VAL A 325 15.76 5.08 5.75
CA VAL A 325 16.08 3.66 5.62
C VAL A 325 14.87 2.81 5.96
N PHE A 326 14.17 3.13 7.04
CA PHE A 326 13.01 2.37 7.48
C PHE A 326 11.84 2.44 6.48
N ALA A 327 11.45 3.65 6.06
CA ALA A 327 10.35 3.84 5.12
C ALA A 327 10.66 3.21 3.74
N SER A 328 11.86 3.42 3.21
CA SER A 328 12.25 2.86 1.91
C SER A 328 12.28 1.33 1.92
N ALA A 329 12.80 0.70 2.98
CA ALA A 329 12.83 -0.76 3.09
C ALA A 329 11.41 -1.35 3.12
N LEU A 330 10.49 -0.75 3.89
CA LEU A 330 9.09 -1.17 3.93
C LEU A 330 8.39 -1.06 2.56
N VAL A 331 8.57 0.07 1.87
CA VAL A 331 7.94 0.31 0.56
C VAL A 331 8.49 -0.62 -0.52
N ILE A 332 9.82 -0.74 -0.62
CA ILE A 332 10.47 -1.62 -1.61
C ILE A 332 10.04 -3.08 -1.41
N ALA A 333 9.96 -3.55 -0.15
CA ALA A 333 9.55 -4.91 0.15
C ALA A 333 8.11 -5.20 -0.31
N ASN A 334 7.21 -4.21 -0.24
CA ASN A 334 5.83 -4.34 -0.70
C ASN A 334 5.69 -4.31 -2.23
N LEU A 335 6.55 -3.56 -2.93
CA LEU A 335 6.56 -3.50 -4.40
C LEU A 335 7.21 -4.74 -5.04
N ARG A 336 7.88 -5.60 -4.26
CA ARG A 336 8.47 -6.85 -4.76
C ARG A 336 7.42 -7.75 -5.43
N TRP A 337 6.19 -7.71 -4.94
CA TRP A 337 5.10 -8.62 -5.33
C TRP A 337 4.24 -8.12 -6.50
N ARG A 338 4.54 -6.96 -7.09
CA ARG A 338 3.90 -6.49 -8.34
C ARG A 338 4.43 -7.19 -9.60
N VAL A 339 5.64 -7.77 -9.54
CA VAL A 339 6.33 -8.32 -10.73
C VAL A 339 5.79 -9.68 -11.16
N ASP A 340 5.06 -10.40 -10.30
CA ASP A 340 4.46 -11.71 -10.63
C ASP A 340 3.12 -11.59 -11.40
N ARG A 341 2.87 -10.47 -12.08
CA ARG A 341 1.69 -10.25 -12.93
C ARG A 341 2.03 -9.84 -14.37
N ALA A 342 3.26 -10.05 -14.81
CA ALA A 342 3.66 -9.91 -16.21
C ALA A 342 3.62 -11.26 -16.94
#